data_AF-A0A9D8AJ44-F1
#
_entry.id   AF-A0A9D8AJ44-F1
#
_cell.length_a   1.000
_cell.length_b   1.000
_cell.length_c   1.000
_cell.angle_alpha   90.00
_cell.angle_beta   90.00
_cell.angle_gamma   90.00
#
_symmetry.space_group_name_H-M   'P 1'
#
loop_
_entity.id
_entity.type
_entity.pdbx_description
1 polymer ?
#
loop_
_entity_poly.entity_id
_entity_poly.type
_entity_poly.pdbx_seq_one_letter_code
_entity_poly.pdbx_strand_id
1 'polypeptide(L)'
;MPVLTIEKPLKQVLGDEGSDSLVRLLNQIQKEQKEDVLEFVEEKFERRLSEEISGINERITEEISGLRGEMKKEIASVRIDMHKNHATLLKWMIGFWATQIAAIIGLLIAFLNQ
;
A
#
# COMPACT_ATOMS: atom_id res chain seq x y z
N MET A 1 -25.70 -36.10 -4.77
CA MET A 1 -26.22 -35.66 -3.45
C MET A 1 -26.21 -36.87 -2.53
N PRO A 2 -25.63 -36.80 -1.33
CA PRO A 2 -25.73 -37.91 -0.38
C PRO A 2 -27.20 -38.07 0.01
N VAL A 3 -27.81 -39.19 -0.35
CA VAL A 3 -29.20 -39.49 0.03
C VAL A 3 -29.14 -40.08 1.44
N LEU A 4 -29.66 -39.35 2.43
CA LEU A 4 -29.77 -39.86 3.79
C LEU A 4 -30.67 -41.10 3.77
N THR A 5 -30.06 -42.25 4.09
CA THR A 5 -30.75 -43.54 4.13
C THR A 5 -31.09 -43.87 5.57
N ILE A 6 -32.32 -44.33 5.80
CA ILE A 6 -32.75 -44.73 7.15
C ILE A 6 -32.22 -46.11 7.47
N GLU A 7 -31.63 -46.25 8.66
CA GLU A 7 -31.15 -47.53 9.15
C GLU A 7 -32.31 -48.50 9.44
N LYS A 8 -32.07 -49.80 9.21
CA LYS A 8 -33.09 -50.87 9.34
C LYS A 8 -33.93 -50.81 10.64
N PRO A 9 -33.35 -50.53 11.84
CA PRO A 9 -34.12 -50.45 13.08
C PRO A 9 -35.15 -49.32 13.06
N LEU A 10 -34.78 -48.13 12.56
CA LEU A 10 -35.71 -46.99 12.45
C LEU A 10 -36.82 -47.27 11.44
N LYS A 11 -36.48 -47.92 10.32
CA LYS A 11 -37.45 -48.27 9.28
C LYS A 11 -38.52 -49.26 9.78
N GLN A 12 -38.13 -50.19 10.64
CA GLN A 12 -39.05 -51.15 11.26
C GLN A 12 -40.05 -50.50 12.23
N VAL A 13 -39.63 -49.45 12.95
CA VAL A 13 -40.49 -48.74 13.92
C VAL A 13 -41.38 -47.70 13.25
N LEU A 14 -40.86 -46.98 12.25
CA LEU A 14 -41.55 -45.88 11.57
C LEU A 14 -42.45 -46.33 10.41
N GLY A 15 -42.30 -47.57 9.93
CA GLY A 15 -42.92 -48.05 8.69
C GLY A 15 -42.34 -47.37 7.44
N ASP A 16 -42.79 -47.80 6.26
CA ASP A 16 -42.31 -47.25 4.98
C ASP A 16 -42.69 -45.76 4.82
N GLU A 17 -43.94 -45.38 5.09
CA GLU A 17 -44.40 -43.99 4.96
C GLU A 17 -43.73 -43.02 5.94
N GLY A 18 -43.55 -43.43 7.20
CA GLY A 18 -42.88 -42.62 8.21
C GLY A 18 -41.40 -42.44 7.91
N SER A 19 -40.76 -43.47 7.36
CA SER A 19 -39.38 -43.42 6.88
C SER A 19 -39.21 -42.42 5.73
N ASP A 20 -40.07 -42.50 4.73
CA ASP A 20 -40.02 -41.57 3.59
C ASP A 20 -40.27 -40.12 4.01
N SER A 21 -41.17 -39.89 4.97
CA SER A 21 -41.43 -38.55 5.51
C SER A 21 -40.21 -37.99 6.25
N LEU A 22 -39.55 -38.81 7.08
CA LEU A 22 -38.35 -38.42 7.80
C LEU A 22 -37.18 -38.10 6.84
N VAL A 23 -36.98 -38.91 5.78
CA VAL A 23 -35.97 -38.62 4.75
C VAL A 23 -36.24 -37.28 4.07
N ARG A 24 -37.50 -36.98 3.73
CA ARG A 24 -37.88 -35.68 3.13
C ARG A 24 -37.57 -34.51 4.07
N LEU A 25 -37.95 -34.62 5.34
CA LEU A 25 -37.67 -33.58 6.35
C LEU A 25 -36.17 -33.37 6.53
N LEU A 26 -35.39 -34.45 6.65
CA LEU A 26 -33.94 -34.35 6.82
C LEU A 26 -33.25 -33.75 5.59
N ASN A 27 -33.66 -34.14 4.38
CA ASN A 27 -33.14 -33.54 3.15
C ASN A 27 -33.50 -32.05 3.03
N GLN A 28 -34.70 -31.66 3.47
CA GLN A 28 -35.12 -30.25 3.49
C GLN A 28 -34.28 -29.45 4.49
N ILE A 29 -34.12 -29.93 5.72
CA ILE A 29 -33.29 -29.28 6.75
C ILE A 29 -31.84 -29.18 6.29
N GLN A 30 -31.27 -30.23 5.69
CA GLN A 30 -29.90 -30.20 5.18
C GLN A 30 -29.73 -29.14 4.07
N LYS A 31 -30.74 -29.00 3.20
CA LYS A 31 -30.71 -28.01 2.13
C LYS A 31 -30.78 -26.59 2.70
N GLU A 32 -31.71 -26.33 3.60
CA GLU A 32 -31.85 -25.04 4.30
C GLU A 32 -30.57 -24.68 5.05
N GLN A 33 -30.01 -25.60 5.84
CA GLN A 33 -28.74 -25.39 6.53
C GLN A 33 -27.58 -25.07 5.58
N LYS A 34 -27.52 -25.73 4.42
CA LYS A 34 -26.48 -25.45 3.44
C LYS A 34 -26.64 -24.06 2.84
N GLU A 35 -27.87 -23.65 2.55
CA GLU A 35 -28.20 -22.31 2.05
C GLU A 35 -27.85 -21.24 3.11
N ASP A 36 -28.27 -21.43 4.36
CA ASP A 36 -27.96 -20.52 5.48
C ASP A 36 -26.44 -20.37 5.71
N VAL A 37 -25.71 -21.49 5.66
CA VAL A 37 -24.25 -21.47 5.82
C VAL A 37 -23.58 -20.77 4.64
N LEU A 38 -24.08 -20.96 3.43
CA LEU A 38 -23.55 -20.30 2.25
C LEU A 38 -23.76 -18.78 2.34
N GLU A 39 -24.97 -18.33 2.65
CA GLU A 39 -25.30 -16.92 2.84
C GLU A 39 -24.45 -16.28 3.95
N PHE A 40 -24.33 -16.97 5.10
CA PHE A 40 -23.49 -16.48 6.20
C PHE A 40 -22.01 -16.36 5.82
N VAL A 41 -21.48 -17.31 5.06
CA VAL A 41 -20.09 -17.27 4.59
C VAL A 41 -19.90 -16.15 3.57
N GLU A 42 -20.83 -15.97 2.64
CA GLU A 42 -20.82 -14.88 1.66
C GLU A 42 -20.82 -13.52 2.36
N GLU A 43 -21.77 -13.26 3.27
CA GLU A 43 -21.85 -12.00 4.01
C GLU A 43 -20.56 -11.72 4.80
N LYS A 44 -20.06 -12.74 5.51
CA LYS A 44 -18.82 -12.61 6.31
C LYS A 44 -17.59 -12.37 5.41
N PHE A 45 -17.55 -13.00 4.24
CA PHE A 45 -16.47 -12.84 3.28
C PHE A 45 -16.50 -11.46 2.65
N GLU A 46 -17.66 -11.01 2.17
CA GLU A 46 -17.86 -9.67 1.61
C GLU A 46 -17.50 -8.58 2.63
N ARG A 47 -17.95 -8.71 3.88
CA ARG A 47 -17.60 -7.77 4.94
C ARG A 47 -16.10 -7.71 5.19
N ARG A 48 -15.44 -8.86 5.34
CA ARG A 48 -13.98 -8.92 5.56
C ARG A 48 -13.19 -8.37 4.38
N LEU A 49 -13.61 -8.67 3.15
CA LEU A 49 -12.99 -8.12 1.95
C LEU A 49 -13.14 -6.59 1.90
N SER A 50 -14.31 -6.07 2.23
CA SER A 50 -14.55 -4.62 2.27
C SER A 50 -13.65 -3.94 3.31
N GLU A 51 -13.55 -4.52 4.51
CA GLU A 51 -12.67 -4.06 5.59
C GLU A 51 -11.18 -4.08 5.15
N GLU A 52 -10.71 -5.19 4.55
CA GLU A 52 -9.34 -5.32 4.03
C GLU A 52 -9.04 -4.29 2.93
N ILE A 53 -9.94 -4.12 1.96
CA ILE A 53 -9.80 -3.15 0.88
C ILE A 53 -9.73 -1.73 1.44
N SER A 54 -10.57 -1.39 2.41
CA SER A 54 -10.55 -0.09 3.07
C SER A 54 -9.21 0.14 3.79
N GLY A 55 -8.74 -0.84 4.55
CA GLY A 55 -7.46 -0.76 5.25
C GLY A 55 -6.26 -0.60 4.32
N ILE A 56 -6.27 -1.31 3.18
CA ILE A 56 -5.24 -1.17 2.13
C ILE A 56 -5.27 0.24 1.53
N ASN A 57 -6.44 0.77 1.22
CA ASN A 57 -6.58 2.12 0.65
C ASN A 57 -6.08 3.21 1.61
N GLU A 58 -6.38 3.09 2.91
CA GLU A 58 -5.88 4.00 3.94
C GLU A 58 -4.35 3.95 4.02
N ARG A 59 -3.76 2.75 4.10
CA ARG A 59 -2.31 2.57 4.18
C ARG A 59 -1.59 3.11 2.94
N ILE A 60 -2.11 2.85 1.74
CA ILE A 60 -1.56 3.40 0.49
C ILE A 60 -1.61 4.93 0.50
N THR A 61 -2.71 5.51 0.97
CA THR A 61 -2.87 6.97 1.04
C THR A 61 -1.87 7.61 2.00
N GLU A 62 -1.65 6.97 3.16
CA GLU A 62 -0.66 7.40 4.15
C GLU A 62 0.77 7.29 3.60
N GLU A 63 1.15 6.14 3.03
CA GLU A 63 2.48 5.92 2.45
C GLU A 63 2.77 6.92 1.32
N ILE A 64 1.81 7.16 0.41
CA ILE A 64 1.95 8.16 -0.66
C ILE A 64 2.13 9.57 -0.09
N SER A 65 1.38 9.92 0.95
CA SER A 65 1.48 11.24 1.58
C SER A 65 2.82 11.43 2.28
N GLY A 66 3.31 10.39 2.95
CA GLY A 66 4.65 10.33 3.56
C GLY A 66 5.75 10.54 2.51
N LEU A 67 5.75 9.74 1.45
CA LEU A 67 6.72 9.83 0.35
C LEU A 67 6.70 11.21 -0.32
N ARG A 68 5.52 11.80 -0.56
CA ARG A 68 5.41 13.17 -1.09
C ARG A 68 6.03 14.20 -0.15
N GLY A 69 5.84 14.02 1.17
CA GLY A 69 6.42 14.87 2.20
C GLY A 69 7.95 14.79 2.22
N GLU A 70 8.50 13.58 2.19
CA GLU A 70 9.95 13.32 2.13
C GLU A 70 10.56 13.90 0.86
N MET A 71 9.98 13.61 -0.31
CA MET A 71 10.46 14.14 -1.59
C MET A 71 10.47 15.68 -1.61
N LYS A 72 9.45 16.34 -1.03
CA LYS A 72 9.42 17.81 -0.91
C LYS A 72 10.56 18.34 -0.04
N LYS A 73 10.89 17.64 1.05
CA LYS A 73 12.02 18.01 1.92
C LYS A 73 13.35 17.82 1.19
N GLU A 74 13.53 16.70 0.50
CA GLU A 74 14.74 16.43 -0.28
C GLU A 74 14.96 17.46 -1.38
N ILE A 75 13.93 17.79 -2.16
CA ILE A 75 14.00 18.85 -3.18
C ILE A 75 14.39 20.20 -2.56
N ALA A 76 13.83 20.54 -1.39
CA ALA A 76 14.19 21.77 -0.68
C ALA A 76 15.65 21.76 -0.23
N SER A 77 16.15 20.64 0.31
CA SER A 77 17.56 20.50 0.70
C SER A 77 18.51 20.63 -0.50
N VAL A 78 18.21 19.96 -1.61
CA VAL A 78 19.00 20.04 -2.86
C VAL A 78 19.03 21.48 -3.37
N ARG A 79 17.91 22.20 -3.32
CA ARG A 79 17.86 23.63 -3.70
C ARG A 79 18.76 24.49 -2.81
N ILE A 80 18.71 24.28 -1.49
CA ILE A 80 19.56 25.01 -0.53
C ILE A 80 21.04 24.72 -0.81
N ASP A 81 21.40 23.45 -1.01
CA ASP A 81 22.78 23.05 -1.25
C ASP A 81 23.30 23.59 -2.58
N MET A 82 22.45 23.63 -3.61
CA MET A 82 22.78 24.29 -4.88
C MET A 82 23.09 25.77 -4.67
N HIS A 83 22.26 26.52 -3.93
CA HIS A 83 22.51 27.93 -3.62
C HIS A 83 23.80 28.13 -2.80
N LYS A 84 24.07 27.27 -1.82
CA LYS A 84 25.32 27.30 -1.05
C LYS A 84 26.54 27.04 -1.92
N ASN A 85 26.46 26.09 -2.84
CA ASN A 85 27.53 25.78 -3.77
C ASN A 85 27.79 26.95 -4.72
N HIS A 86 26.75 27.55 -5.31
CA HIS A 86 26.90 28.75 -6.13
C HIS A 86 27.56 29.91 -5.37
N ALA A 87 27.12 30.19 -4.14
CA ALA A 87 27.71 31.24 -3.32
C ALA A 87 29.17 30.96 -2.96
N THR A 88 29.49 29.70 -2.66
CA THR A 88 30.87 29.26 -2.36
C THR A 88 31.77 29.40 -3.58
N LEU A 89 31.31 28.96 -4.75
CA LEU A 89 32.03 29.13 -6.01
C LEU A 89 32.29 30.61 -6.32
N LEU A 90 31.30 31.49 -6.15
CA LEU A 90 31.47 32.93 -6.34
C LEU A 90 32.52 33.52 -5.40
N LYS A 91 32.52 33.13 -4.11
CA LYS A 91 33.54 33.57 -3.15
C LYS A 91 34.95 33.18 -3.59
N TRP A 92 35.15 31.94 -4.03
CA TRP A 92 36.44 31.48 -4.52
C TRP A 92 36.86 32.18 -5.82
N MET A 93 35.92 32.41 -6.73
CA MET A 93 36.19 33.17 -7.95
C MET A 93 36.69 34.58 -7.64
N ILE A 94 36.09 35.30 -6.69
CA ILE A 94 36.53 36.66 -6.33
C ILE A 94 37.99 36.66 -5.84
N GLY A 95 38.35 35.73 -4.94
CA GLY A 95 39.73 35.62 -4.44
C GLY A 95 40.72 35.26 -5.55
N PHE A 96 40.33 34.36 -6.44
CA PHE A 96 41.12 34.00 -7.60
C PHE A 96 41.33 35.21 -8.54
N TRP A 97 40.26 35.90 -8.92
CA TRP A 97 40.30 37.07 -9.80
C TRP A 97 41.10 38.23 -9.20
N ALA A 98 41.00 38.48 -7.89
CA ALA A 98 41.80 39.51 -7.21
C ALA A 98 43.31 39.22 -7.34
N THR A 99 43.71 37.95 -7.25
CA THR A 99 45.11 37.53 -7.43
C THR A 99 45.58 37.75 -8.87
N GLN A 100 44.75 37.40 -9.87
CA GLN A 100 45.04 37.63 -11.28
C GLN A 100 45.21 39.13 -11.59
N ILE A 101 44.30 39.97 -11.09
CA ILE A 101 44.36 41.43 -11.27
C ILE A 101 45.66 41.99 -10.65
N ALA A 102 46.01 41.57 -9.44
CA ALA A 102 47.25 42.01 -8.79
C ALA A 102 48.51 41.63 -9.60
N ALA A 103 48.54 40.43 -10.17
CA ALA A 103 49.64 39.99 -11.02
C ALA A 103 49.75 40.83 -12.31
N ILE A 104 48.62 41.12 -12.98
CA ILE A 104 48.60 41.96 -14.18
C ILE A 104 49.06 43.39 -13.85
N ILE A 105 48.58 43.98 -12.76
CA ILE A 105 49.01 45.32 -12.31
C ILE A 105 50.51 45.33 -12.04
N GLY A 106 51.04 44.31 -11.36
CA GLY A 106 52.47 44.19 -11.09
C GLY A 106 53.31 44.14 -12.37
N LEU A 107 52.87 43.37 -13.37
CA LEU A 107 53.54 43.32 -14.68
C LEU A 107 53.48 44.65 -15.43
N LEU A 108 52.33 45.33 -15.41
CA LEU A 108 52.18 46.65 -16.05
C LEU A 108 53.11 47.70 -15.43
N ILE A 109 53.20 47.75 -14.10
CA ILE A 109 54.10 48.68 -13.40
C ILE A 109 55.57 48.37 -13.74
N ALA A 110 55.95 47.09 -13.76
CA ALA A 110 57.31 46.68 -14.11
C ALA A 110 57.67 47.09 -15.55
N PHE A 111 56.74 46.95 -16.50
CA PHE A 111 56.95 47.34 -17.89
C PHE A 111 57.01 48.86 -18.09
N LEU A 112 56.20 49.65 -17.37
CA LEU A 112 56.19 51.11 -17.47
C LEU A 112 57.41 51.77 -16.80
N ASN A 113 58.06 51.07 -15.87
CA ASN A 113 59.25 51.55 -15.16
C ASN A 113 60.57 51.05 -15.78
N GLN A 114 60.52 50.39 -16.95
CA GLN A 114 61.67 49.93 -17.73
C GLN A 114 61.92 50.87 -18.91
#